data_AF-A0A939GCL2-F1
#
_entry.id   AF-A0A939GCL2-F1
#
_cell.length_a   1.000
_cell.length_b   1.000
_cell.length_c   1.000
_cell.angle_alpha   90.00
_cell.angle_beta   90.00
_cell.angle_gamma   90.00
#
_symmetry.space_group_name_H-M   'P 1'
#
loop_
_entity.id
_entity.type
_entity.pdbx_description
1 polymer ?
#
loop_
_entity_poly.entity_id
_entity_poly.type
_entity_poly.pdbx_seq_one_letter_code
_entity_poly.pdbx_strand_id
1 'polypeptide(L)'
;MEATTATVPPRTNLERFQAATNGSIADYQAWASQVGRKMHIGNLDRTICERMGIYTVAHLAQLPTPLPDGIDTEEQEHSYLLEHSTNPLELARMWQTARFDAEMHLSIEVVLSMHLRPFPKENFERWGDRNCLGDVSKSWFKKTGLELDVQIQEILEIAPVPVSIEDAIAFVKSWKPNGYVSPPAWLQARIEERFQSLTGFRIKDYYAEHLMRSALINHPALTDDVPF
;
A
#
# COMPACT_ATOMS: atom_id res chain seq x y z
N MET A 1 29.69 -29.11 -53.05
CA MET A 1 29.81 -29.12 -51.58
C MET A 1 29.19 -27.83 -51.09
N GLU A 2 27.92 -27.89 -50.72
CA GLU A 2 27.21 -26.73 -50.17
C GLU A 2 27.65 -26.54 -48.72
N ALA A 3 28.18 -25.36 -48.42
CA ALA A 3 28.53 -24.99 -47.06
C ALA A 3 27.24 -24.66 -46.30
N THR A 4 26.82 -25.58 -45.43
CA THR A 4 25.73 -25.34 -44.48
C THR A 4 26.17 -24.25 -43.50
N THR A 5 25.71 -23.02 -43.70
CA THR A 5 25.89 -21.95 -42.73
C THR A 5 25.13 -22.30 -41.46
N ALA A 6 25.87 -22.66 -40.40
CA ALA A 6 25.30 -22.88 -39.08
C ALA A 6 24.68 -21.57 -38.58
N THR A 7 23.35 -21.51 -38.56
CA THR A 7 22.61 -20.43 -37.88
C THR A 7 22.89 -20.53 -36.38
N VAL A 8 23.72 -19.62 -35.86
CA VAL A 8 23.95 -19.49 -34.42
C VAL A 8 22.61 -19.19 -33.75
N PRO A 9 22.19 -19.96 -32.73
CA PRO A 9 20.94 -19.69 -32.04
C PRO A 9 20.98 -18.29 -31.42
N PRO A 10 19.86 -17.54 -31.46
CA PRO A 10 19.83 -16.19 -30.92
C PRO A 10 20.16 -16.23 -29.42
N ARG A 11 21.21 -15.50 -29.01
CA ARG A 11 21.59 -15.38 -27.60
C ARG A 11 20.42 -14.91 -26.76
N THR A 12 20.22 -15.54 -25.61
CA THR A 12 19.19 -15.14 -24.64
C THR A 12 19.50 -13.76 -24.06
N ASN A 13 18.49 -13.06 -23.52
CA ASN A 13 18.70 -11.75 -22.90
C ASN A 13 19.66 -11.81 -21.70
N LEU A 14 19.68 -12.94 -20.97
CA LEU A 14 20.64 -13.20 -19.90
C LEU A 14 22.07 -13.30 -20.47
N GLU A 15 22.28 -14.08 -21.52
CA GLU A 15 23.59 -14.21 -22.17
C GLU A 15 24.10 -12.89 -22.75
N ARG A 16 23.20 -12.06 -23.30
CA ARG A 16 23.54 -10.72 -23.78
C ARG A 16 23.95 -9.80 -22.63
N PHE A 17 23.23 -9.83 -21.52
CA PHE A 17 23.55 -9.05 -20.33
C PHE A 17 24.90 -9.49 -19.75
N GLN A 18 25.10 -10.79 -19.52
CA GLN A 18 26.37 -11.33 -19.01
C GLN A 18 27.55 -10.99 -19.92
N ALA A 19 27.38 -11.09 -21.24
CA ALA A 19 28.42 -10.73 -22.20
C ALA A 19 28.75 -9.22 -22.22
N ALA A 20 27.81 -8.35 -21.82
CA ALA A 20 27.99 -6.90 -21.84
C ALA A 20 28.49 -6.34 -20.50
N THR A 21 28.09 -6.93 -19.37
CA THR A 21 28.32 -6.38 -18.03
C THR A 21 29.19 -7.26 -17.14
N ASN A 22 29.50 -8.50 -17.54
CA ASN A 22 30.08 -9.54 -16.68
C ASN A 22 29.29 -9.75 -15.37
N GLY A 23 28.00 -9.38 -15.35
CA GLY A 23 27.16 -9.44 -14.16
C GLY A 23 26.66 -10.84 -13.83
N SER A 24 26.29 -11.05 -12.57
CA SER A 24 25.69 -12.28 -12.09
C SER A 24 24.24 -12.46 -12.60
N ILE A 25 23.67 -13.65 -12.40
CA ILE A 25 22.24 -13.89 -12.65
C ILE A 25 21.37 -12.99 -11.77
N ALA A 26 21.79 -12.70 -10.53
CA ALA A 26 21.09 -11.79 -9.65
C ALA A 26 21.07 -10.35 -10.20
N ASP A 27 22.19 -9.89 -10.76
CA ASP A 27 22.28 -8.57 -11.40
C ASP A 27 21.37 -8.47 -12.62
N TYR A 28 21.29 -9.53 -13.42
CA TYR A 28 20.35 -9.60 -14.53
C TYR A 28 18.89 -9.53 -14.07
N GLN A 29 18.52 -10.25 -13.01
CA GLN A 29 17.16 -10.22 -12.46
C GLN A 29 16.79 -8.84 -11.93
N ALA A 30 17.71 -8.16 -11.24
CA ALA A 30 17.53 -6.80 -10.76
C ALA A 30 17.34 -5.82 -11.94
N TRP A 31 18.21 -5.91 -12.95
CA TRP A 31 18.11 -5.09 -14.16
C TRP A 31 16.80 -5.33 -14.92
N ALA A 32 16.44 -6.59 -15.17
CA ALA A 32 15.22 -6.95 -15.89
C ALA A 32 13.96 -6.45 -15.14
N SER A 33 13.96 -6.52 -13.81
CA SER A 33 12.89 -5.97 -12.98
C SER A 33 12.81 -4.44 -13.09
N GLN A 34 13.95 -3.74 -13.12
CA GLN A 34 14.00 -2.29 -13.29
C GLN A 34 13.49 -1.87 -14.68
N VAL A 35 13.92 -2.55 -15.75
CA VAL A 35 13.44 -2.27 -17.12
C VAL A 35 11.94 -2.56 -17.23
N GLY A 36 11.48 -3.69 -16.70
CA GLY A 36 10.07 -4.03 -16.63
C GLY A 36 9.25 -2.95 -15.92
N ARG A 37 9.76 -2.43 -14.80
CA ARG A 37 9.13 -1.32 -14.07
C ARG A 37 9.06 -0.04 -14.90
N LYS A 38 10.13 0.36 -15.59
CA LYS A 38 10.14 1.54 -16.47
C LYS A 38 9.12 1.43 -17.60
N MET A 39 9.04 0.28 -18.27
CA MET A 39 8.04 0.04 -19.31
C MET A 39 6.62 0.09 -18.75
N HIS A 40 6.41 -0.50 -17.57
CA HIS A 40 5.12 -0.47 -16.89
C HIS A 40 4.70 0.96 -16.58
N ILE A 41 5.59 1.77 -16.00
CA ILE A 41 5.36 3.20 -15.73
C ILE A 41 4.96 3.93 -17.01
N GLY A 42 5.71 3.78 -18.10
CA GLY A 42 5.38 4.44 -19.38
C GLY A 42 3.99 4.06 -19.92
N ASN A 43 3.54 2.83 -19.72
CA ASN A 43 2.18 2.42 -20.07
C ASN A 43 1.10 3.06 -19.19
N LEU A 44 1.36 3.18 -17.88
CA LEU A 44 0.44 3.85 -16.96
C LEU A 44 0.36 5.35 -17.24
N ASP A 45 1.50 6.00 -17.50
CA ASP A 45 1.55 7.43 -17.86
C ASP A 45 0.76 7.70 -19.13
N ARG A 46 0.94 6.88 -20.16
CA ARG A 46 0.14 6.98 -21.39
C ARG A 46 -1.36 6.86 -21.11
N THR A 47 -1.75 5.91 -20.24
CA THR A 47 -3.15 5.73 -19.86
C THR A 47 -3.71 6.96 -19.14
N ILE A 48 -2.95 7.57 -18.23
CA ILE A 48 -3.34 8.81 -17.56
C ILE A 48 -3.42 9.96 -18.55
N CYS A 49 -2.40 10.14 -19.39
CA CYS A 49 -2.34 11.19 -20.41
C CYS A 49 -3.54 11.13 -21.36
N GLU A 50 -3.86 9.94 -21.87
CA GLU A 50 -5.02 9.70 -22.74
C GLU A 50 -6.34 10.04 -22.05
N ARG A 51 -6.53 9.63 -20.78
CA ARG A 51 -7.76 9.88 -20.02
C ARG A 51 -7.95 11.34 -19.63
N MET A 52 -6.86 12.00 -19.25
CA MET A 52 -6.86 13.38 -18.77
C MET A 52 -6.75 14.41 -19.90
N GLY A 53 -6.46 13.96 -21.13
CA GLY A 53 -6.26 14.86 -22.27
C GLY A 53 -4.98 15.70 -22.16
N ILE A 54 -3.93 15.15 -21.55
CA ILE A 54 -2.64 15.85 -21.32
C ILE A 54 -1.50 15.15 -22.04
N TYR A 55 -0.42 15.88 -22.33
CA TYR A 55 0.75 15.34 -23.04
C TYR A 55 1.71 14.57 -22.11
N THR A 56 1.80 14.98 -20.86
CA THR A 56 2.70 14.39 -19.86
C THR A 56 2.04 14.44 -18.49
N VAL A 57 2.30 13.43 -17.66
CA VAL A 57 1.84 13.39 -16.26
C VAL A 57 2.38 14.55 -15.42
N ALA A 58 3.45 15.23 -15.85
CA ALA A 58 3.92 16.46 -15.21
C ALA A 58 2.88 17.59 -15.25
N HIS A 59 1.98 17.62 -16.24
CA HIS A 59 0.92 18.62 -16.34
C HIS A 59 -0.15 18.45 -15.24
N LEU A 60 -0.21 17.31 -14.56
CA LEU A 60 -1.13 17.11 -13.44
C LEU A 60 -0.92 18.14 -12.32
N ALA A 61 0.31 18.64 -12.13
CA ALA A 61 0.60 19.69 -11.16
C ALA A 61 -0.08 21.04 -11.50
N GLN A 62 -0.45 21.24 -12.77
CA GLN A 62 -1.06 22.47 -13.26
C GLN A 62 -2.58 22.37 -13.38
N LEU A 63 -3.16 21.20 -13.07
CA LEU A 63 -4.58 20.91 -13.19
C LEU A 63 -5.15 20.47 -11.83
N PRO A 64 -5.06 21.29 -10.77
CA PRO A 64 -5.66 20.95 -9.48
C PRO A 64 -7.18 20.87 -9.60
N THR A 65 -7.79 20.01 -8.80
CA THR A 65 -9.25 19.96 -8.67
C THR A 65 -9.74 21.27 -8.06
N PRO A 66 -10.71 21.97 -8.69
CA PRO A 66 -11.28 23.19 -8.12
C PRO A 66 -11.94 22.91 -6.76
N LEU A 67 -11.54 23.68 -5.75
CA LEU A 67 -12.15 23.64 -4.42
C LEU A 67 -13.32 24.63 -4.35
N PRO A 68 -14.44 24.28 -3.70
CA PRO A 68 -15.54 25.20 -3.42
C PRO A 68 -15.12 26.26 -2.40
N ASP A 69 -15.80 27.41 -2.45
CA ASP A 69 -15.62 28.48 -1.46
C ASP A 69 -15.95 27.97 -0.05
N GLY A 70 -15.13 28.35 0.94
CA GLY A 70 -15.32 27.98 2.35
C GLY A 70 -14.65 26.69 2.81
N ILE A 71 -13.77 26.10 1.99
CA ILE A 71 -12.78 25.12 2.46
C ILE A 71 -11.60 25.91 3.04
N ASP A 72 -11.50 25.93 4.36
CA ASP A 72 -10.49 26.71 5.09
C ASP A 72 -9.47 25.82 5.82
N THR A 73 -9.69 24.50 5.89
CA THR A 73 -8.79 23.56 6.57
C THR A 73 -8.34 22.42 5.66
N GLU A 74 -7.16 21.86 5.97
CA GLU A 74 -6.58 20.72 5.26
C GLU A 74 -7.48 19.48 5.36
N GLU A 75 -8.14 19.25 6.50
CA GLU A 75 -9.05 18.12 6.66
C GLU A 75 -10.30 18.25 5.77
N GLN A 76 -10.83 19.47 5.61
CA GLN A 76 -11.94 19.74 4.71
C GLN A 76 -11.52 19.54 3.25
N GLU A 77 -10.34 20.04 2.88
CA GLU A 77 -9.76 19.83 1.56
C GLU A 77 -9.57 18.34 1.26
N HIS A 78 -8.91 17.59 2.15
CA HIS A 78 -8.71 16.15 1.98
C HIS A 78 -10.03 15.38 1.86
N SER A 79 -11.03 15.71 2.69
CA SER A 79 -12.35 15.07 2.63
C SER A 79 -13.04 15.35 1.28
N TYR A 80 -12.97 16.58 0.80
CA TYR A 80 -13.52 16.96 -0.50
C TYR A 80 -12.78 16.27 -1.65
N LEU A 81 -11.45 16.31 -1.66
CA LEU A 81 -10.62 15.70 -2.71
C LEU A 81 -10.80 14.18 -2.77
N LEU A 82 -11.01 13.50 -1.64
CA LEU A 82 -11.28 12.07 -1.63
C LEU A 82 -12.50 11.69 -2.49
N GLU A 83 -13.53 12.54 -2.48
CA GLU A 83 -14.80 12.28 -3.16
C GLU A 83 -14.84 12.90 -4.56
N HIS A 84 -14.23 14.08 -4.71
CA HIS A 84 -14.40 14.92 -5.89
C HIS A 84 -13.14 15.13 -6.71
N SER A 85 -11.97 14.66 -6.26
CA SER A 85 -10.74 14.83 -7.02
C SER A 85 -10.89 14.22 -8.41
N THR A 86 -10.51 15.03 -9.40
CA THR A 86 -10.37 14.64 -10.80
C THR A 86 -8.91 14.47 -11.19
N ASN A 87 -7.98 14.67 -10.26
CA ASN A 87 -6.55 14.67 -10.53
C ASN A 87 -5.85 13.45 -9.87
N PRO A 88 -5.31 12.50 -10.66
CA PRO A 88 -4.61 11.34 -10.11
C PRO A 88 -3.42 11.67 -9.20
N LEU A 89 -2.78 12.84 -9.39
CA LEU A 89 -1.66 13.28 -8.54
C LEU A 89 -2.11 13.60 -7.12
N GLU A 90 -3.27 14.20 -6.94
CA GLU A 90 -3.83 14.52 -5.60
C GLU A 90 -4.12 13.23 -4.84
N LEU A 91 -4.79 12.28 -5.50
CA LEU A 91 -5.06 10.96 -4.94
C LEU A 91 -3.77 10.19 -4.62
N ALA A 92 -2.73 10.31 -5.45
CA ALA A 92 -1.43 9.69 -5.18
C ALA A 92 -0.73 10.28 -3.95
N ARG A 93 -0.83 11.61 -3.73
CA ARG A 93 -0.30 12.27 -2.52
C ARG A 93 -1.05 11.81 -1.28
N MET A 94 -2.38 11.86 -1.31
CA MET A 94 -3.21 11.39 -0.20
C MET A 94 -2.95 9.92 0.12
N TRP A 95 -2.79 9.08 -0.92
CA TRP A 95 -2.46 7.67 -0.76
C TRP A 95 -1.10 7.47 -0.07
N GLN A 96 -0.08 8.25 -0.44
CA GLN A 96 1.24 8.14 0.19
C GLN A 96 1.17 8.50 1.68
N THR A 97 0.47 9.58 2.03
CA THR A 97 0.24 9.96 3.43
C THR A 97 -0.52 8.87 4.18
N ALA A 98 -1.64 8.39 3.63
CA ALA A 98 -2.45 7.35 4.26
C ALA A 98 -1.69 6.03 4.45
N ARG A 99 -0.82 5.66 3.50
CA ARG A 99 0.05 4.49 3.63
C ARG A 99 1.04 4.66 4.78
N PHE A 100 1.71 5.80 4.86
CA PHE A 100 2.65 6.08 5.95
C PHE A 100 1.93 6.05 7.30
N ASP A 101 0.76 6.67 7.38
CA ASP A 101 -0.07 6.66 8.58
C ASP A 101 -0.52 5.24 8.93
N ALA A 102 -0.88 4.40 7.97
CA ALA A 102 -1.24 3.01 8.20
C ALA A 102 -0.06 2.16 8.71
N GLU A 103 1.15 2.40 8.20
CA GLU A 103 2.38 1.73 8.66
C GLU A 103 2.78 2.17 10.07
N MET A 104 2.56 3.44 10.41
CA MET A 104 2.90 4.02 11.72
C MET A 104 1.75 3.96 12.74
N HIS A 105 0.56 3.52 12.33
CA HIS A 105 -0.63 3.55 13.18
C HIS A 105 -0.47 2.58 14.35
N LEU A 106 -0.45 3.15 15.55
CA LEU A 106 -0.34 2.41 16.78
C LEU A 106 -1.59 2.63 17.65
N SER A 107 -2.29 1.55 17.96
CA SER A 107 -3.47 1.53 18.81
C SER A 107 -3.59 0.21 19.57
N ILE A 108 -4.45 0.18 20.59
CA ILE A 108 -4.74 -1.03 21.37
C ILE A 108 -5.26 -2.14 20.44
N GLU A 109 -6.13 -1.77 19.49
CA GLU A 109 -6.68 -2.69 18.50
C GLU A 109 -5.60 -3.25 17.57
N VAL A 110 -4.60 -2.46 17.18
CA VAL A 110 -3.45 -2.97 16.41
C VAL A 110 -2.69 -4.00 17.23
N VAL A 111 -2.33 -3.67 18.47
CA VAL A 111 -1.61 -4.58 19.38
C VAL A 111 -2.38 -5.89 19.57
N LEU A 112 -3.67 -5.79 19.89
CA LEU A 112 -4.55 -6.95 20.05
C LEU A 112 -4.69 -7.74 18.75
N SER A 113 -4.82 -7.08 17.60
CA SER A 113 -4.90 -7.78 16.31
C SER A 113 -3.65 -8.57 15.97
N MET A 114 -2.46 -8.09 16.38
CA MET A 114 -1.18 -8.72 16.09
C MET A 114 -0.84 -9.85 17.06
N HIS A 115 -1.22 -9.71 18.33
CA HIS A 115 -0.72 -10.59 19.39
C HIS A 115 -1.79 -11.45 20.07
N LEU A 116 -3.07 -11.05 20.05
CA LEU A 116 -4.13 -11.82 20.68
C LEU A 116 -4.43 -13.09 19.87
N ARG A 117 -4.38 -14.25 20.53
CA ARG A 117 -4.62 -15.56 19.93
C ARG A 117 -5.93 -16.16 20.46
N PRO A 118 -6.54 -17.09 19.71
CA PRO A 118 -7.71 -17.82 20.20
C PRO A 118 -7.46 -18.48 21.57
N PHE A 119 -8.44 -18.38 22.46
CA PHE A 119 -8.36 -18.77 23.88
C PHE A 119 -9.58 -19.61 24.29
N PRO A 120 -9.57 -20.27 25.47
CA PRO A 120 -10.70 -21.09 25.90
C PRO A 120 -11.98 -20.27 26.10
N LYS A 121 -13.15 -20.81 25.74
CA LYS A 121 -14.43 -20.08 25.82
C LYS A 121 -14.74 -19.63 27.25
N GLU A 122 -14.37 -20.45 28.21
CA GLU A 122 -14.55 -20.25 29.65
C GLU A 122 -13.88 -18.95 30.13
N ASN A 123 -12.80 -18.51 29.46
CA ASN A 123 -12.14 -17.24 29.76
C ASN A 123 -13.01 -16.04 29.36
N PHE A 124 -13.68 -16.09 28.21
CA PHE A 124 -14.65 -15.04 27.85
C PHE A 124 -15.84 -15.02 28.80
N GLU A 125 -16.32 -16.20 29.22
CA GLU A 125 -17.41 -16.30 30.20
C GLU A 125 -17.03 -15.83 31.61
N ARG A 126 -15.73 -15.77 31.91
CA ARG A 126 -15.19 -15.28 33.19
C ARG A 126 -15.00 -13.77 33.18
N TRP A 127 -14.44 -13.23 32.10
CA TRP A 127 -14.03 -11.83 32.01
C TRP A 127 -14.99 -10.93 31.22
N GLY A 128 -15.79 -11.50 30.33
CA GLY A 128 -16.77 -10.79 29.51
C GLY A 128 -18.21 -11.07 29.91
N ASP A 129 -19.15 -10.47 29.16
CA ASP A 129 -20.58 -10.71 29.34
C ASP A 129 -20.99 -12.03 28.67
N ARG A 130 -21.43 -13.00 29.48
CA ARG A 130 -21.92 -14.31 29.03
C ARG A 130 -23.08 -14.19 28.04
N ASN A 131 -23.89 -13.13 28.13
CA ASN A 131 -25.02 -12.93 27.22
C ASN A 131 -24.55 -12.53 25.80
N CYS A 132 -23.33 -12.00 25.66
CA CYS A 132 -22.74 -11.61 24.37
C CYS A 132 -21.99 -12.74 23.67
N LEU A 133 -22.02 -13.98 24.19
CA LEU A 133 -21.35 -15.12 23.54
C LEU A 133 -21.86 -15.39 22.12
N GLY A 134 -23.13 -15.07 21.85
CA GLY A 134 -23.72 -15.22 20.51
C GLY A 134 -23.16 -14.23 19.49
N ASP A 135 -22.67 -13.07 19.95
CA ASP A 135 -22.16 -12.00 19.10
C ASP A 135 -20.67 -12.19 18.77
N VAL A 136 -19.97 -13.05 19.51
CA VAL A 136 -18.53 -13.27 19.36
C VAL A 136 -18.28 -14.38 18.33
N SER A 137 -17.33 -14.13 17.42
CA SER A 137 -16.91 -15.13 16.45
C SER A 137 -16.37 -16.39 17.14
N LYS A 138 -16.90 -17.56 16.74
CA LYS A 138 -16.43 -18.87 17.22
C LYS A 138 -14.94 -19.11 16.97
N SER A 139 -14.34 -18.41 16.00
CA SER A 139 -12.91 -18.50 15.67
C SER A 139 -11.98 -18.01 16.78
N TRP A 140 -12.49 -17.21 17.73
CA TRP A 140 -11.73 -16.83 18.93
C TRP A 140 -11.62 -17.95 19.96
N PHE A 141 -12.48 -18.97 19.90
CA PHE A 141 -12.54 -19.98 20.94
C PHE A 141 -11.76 -21.24 20.57
N LYS A 142 -10.75 -21.56 21.38
CA LYS A 142 -9.94 -22.78 21.26
C LYS A 142 -9.69 -23.38 22.64
N LYS A 143 -10.18 -24.61 22.87
CA LYS A 143 -10.06 -25.31 24.16
C LYS A 143 -8.61 -25.46 24.65
N THR A 144 -7.67 -25.64 23.72
CA THR A 144 -6.24 -25.77 23.99
C THR A 144 -5.48 -24.44 23.85
N GLY A 145 -6.20 -23.32 23.74
CA GLY A 145 -5.62 -21.98 23.69
C GLY A 145 -5.06 -21.57 25.06
N LEU A 146 -4.14 -20.61 25.04
CA LEU A 146 -3.62 -20.00 26.26
C LEU A 146 -4.71 -19.13 26.91
N GLU A 147 -4.73 -19.09 28.23
CA GLU A 147 -5.69 -18.25 28.98
C GLU A 147 -5.53 -16.77 28.66
N LEU A 148 -6.64 -16.03 28.72
CA LEU A 148 -6.70 -14.65 28.23
C LEU A 148 -5.83 -13.73 29.10
N ASP A 149 -5.86 -13.88 30.41
CA ASP A 149 -5.05 -13.11 31.35
C ASP A 149 -3.54 -13.33 31.14
N VAL A 150 -3.12 -14.57 30.93
CA VAL A 150 -1.72 -14.90 30.60
C VAL A 150 -1.30 -14.25 29.28
N GLN A 151 -2.16 -14.31 28.25
CA GLN A 151 -1.89 -13.64 26.98
C GLN A 151 -1.74 -12.12 27.15
N ILE A 152 -2.57 -11.50 27.99
CA ILE A 152 -2.48 -10.05 28.24
C ILE A 152 -1.19 -9.70 28.98
N GLN A 153 -0.74 -10.53 29.92
CA GLN A 153 0.57 -10.37 30.54
C GLN A 153 1.71 -10.45 29.51
N GLU A 154 1.70 -11.46 28.63
CA GLU A 154 2.69 -11.59 27.55
C GLU A 154 2.67 -10.38 26.61
N ILE A 155 1.49 -9.86 26.28
CA ILE A 155 1.34 -8.66 25.45
C ILE A 155 1.92 -7.43 26.13
N LEU A 156 1.65 -7.23 27.43
CA LEU A 156 2.16 -6.10 28.20
C LEU A 156 3.69 -6.05 28.30
N GLU A 157 4.36 -7.21 28.23
CA GLU A 157 5.83 -7.28 28.24
C GLU A 157 6.48 -6.76 26.96
N ILE A 158 5.76 -6.81 25.82
CA ILE A 158 6.32 -6.50 24.49
C ILE A 158 5.65 -5.29 23.82
N ALA A 159 4.43 -4.94 24.22
CA ALA A 159 3.63 -3.95 23.52
C ALA A 159 4.04 -2.53 23.93
N PRO A 160 4.14 -1.60 22.96
CA PRO A 160 4.42 -0.19 23.25
C PRO A 160 3.20 0.54 23.86
N VAL A 161 2.01 -0.07 23.84
CA VAL A 161 0.77 0.48 24.39
C VAL A 161 0.24 -0.48 25.45
N PRO A 162 -0.12 0.00 26.65
CA PRO A 162 -0.72 -0.85 27.67
C PRO A 162 -2.09 -1.34 27.22
N VAL A 163 -2.37 -2.63 27.45
CA VAL A 163 -3.61 -3.30 27.08
C VAL A 163 -4.21 -3.95 28.33
N SER A 164 -5.51 -3.75 28.56
CA SER A 164 -6.25 -4.40 29.64
C SER A 164 -7.03 -5.63 29.16
N ILE A 165 -7.52 -6.43 30.11
CA ILE A 165 -8.42 -7.55 29.80
C ILE A 165 -9.73 -7.01 29.21
N GLU A 166 -10.24 -5.90 29.74
CA GLU A 166 -11.46 -5.24 29.27
C GLU A 166 -11.34 -4.83 27.80
N ASP A 167 -10.18 -4.28 27.40
CA ASP A 167 -9.89 -3.93 26.01
C ASP A 167 -9.90 -5.18 25.11
N ALA A 168 -9.32 -6.28 25.58
CA ALA A 168 -9.30 -7.55 24.85
C ALA A 168 -10.71 -8.10 24.63
N ILE A 169 -11.56 -8.02 25.65
CA ILE A 169 -12.98 -8.44 25.55
C ILE A 169 -13.74 -7.54 24.57
N ALA A 170 -13.56 -6.22 24.66
CA ALA A 170 -14.19 -5.27 23.73
C ALA A 170 -13.76 -5.52 22.27
N PHE A 171 -12.48 -5.80 22.06
CA PHE A 171 -11.92 -6.13 20.75
C PHE A 171 -12.50 -7.44 20.19
N VAL A 172 -12.53 -8.51 20.99
CA VAL A 172 -13.05 -9.83 20.60
C VAL A 172 -14.55 -9.78 20.24
N LYS A 173 -15.32 -8.91 20.90
CA LYS A 173 -16.73 -8.66 20.56
C LYS A 173 -16.89 -7.93 19.22
N SER A 174 -15.93 -7.10 18.85
CA SER A 174 -16.03 -6.21 17.69
C SER A 174 -15.44 -6.83 16.41
N TRP A 175 -14.44 -7.70 16.55
CA TRP A 175 -13.65 -8.19 15.43
C TRP A 175 -13.49 -9.70 15.47
N LYS A 176 -13.40 -10.35 14.30
CA LYS A 176 -12.92 -11.73 14.18
C LYS A 176 -11.38 -11.76 14.24
N PRO A 177 -10.74 -12.91 14.53
CA PRO A 177 -9.29 -13.03 14.42
C PRO A 177 -8.81 -12.59 13.04
N ASN A 178 -7.74 -11.78 12.98
CA ASN A 178 -7.19 -11.18 11.76
C ASN A 178 -8.20 -10.36 10.94
N GLY A 179 -9.29 -9.89 11.55
CA GLY A 179 -10.35 -9.14 10.89
C GLY A 179 -10.31 -7.63 11.13
N TYR A 180 -9.48 -7.17 12.06
CA TYR A 180 -9.31 -5.74 12.32
C TYR A 180 -8.56 -5.08 11.16
N VAL A 181 -9.06 -3.92 10.74
CA VAL A 181 -8.43 -3.06 9.74
C VAL A 181 -8.42 -1.66 10.34
N SER A 182 -7.24 -1.05 10.40
CA SER A 182 -7.08 0.27 11.02
C SER A 182 -7.76 1.38 10.19
N PRO A 183 -8.19 2.48 10.82
CA PRO A 183 -8.80 3.59 10.09
C PRO A 183 -7.93 4.15 8.94
N PRO A 184 -6.60 4.31 9.09
CA PRO A 184 -5.75 4.71 7.97
C PRO A 184 -5.69 3.68 6.83
N ALA A 185 -5.72 2.38 7.15
CA ALA A 185 -5.77 1.34 6.12
C ALA A 185 -7.11 1.35 5.35
N TRP A 186 -8.22 1.65 6.03
CA TRP A 186 -9.52 1.88 5.38
C TRP A 186 -9.48 3.08 4.44
N LEU A 187 -8.87 4.20 4.89
CA LEU A 187 -8.71 5.39 4.07
C LEU A 187 -7.84 5.10 2.83
N GLN A 188 -6.72 4.42 3.02
CA GLN A 188 -5.85 3.99 1.92
C GLN A 188 -6.64 3.19 0.87
N ALA A 189 -7.40 2.17 1.30
CA ALA A 189 -8.22 1.37 0.39
C ALA A 189 -9.26 2.21 -0.37
N ARG A 190 -9.91 3.16 0.31
CA ARG A 190 -10.87 4.08 -0.33
C ARG A 190 -10.20 4.98 -1.37
N ILE A 191 -8.99 5.47 -1.10
CA ILE A 191 -8.20 6.25 -2.07
C ILE A 191 -7.81 5.37 -3.28
N GLU A 192 -7.41 4.12 -3.06
CA GLU A 192 -7.09 3.18 -4.14
C GLU A 192 -8.29 2.93 -5.06
N GLU A 193 -9.47 2.73 -4.49
CA GLU A 193 -10.72 2.59 -5.25
C GLU A 193 -11.04 3.85 -6.06
N ARG A 194 -10.89 5.03 -5.45
CA ARG A 194 -11.10 6.31 -6.14
C ARG A 194 -10.12 6.48 -7.28
N PHE A 195 -8.83 6.22 -7.05
CA PHE A 195 -7.79 6.28 -8.06
C PHE A 195 -8.08 5.31 -9.21
N GLN A 196 -8.51 4.08 -8.90
CA GLN A 196 -8.90 3.10 -9.91
C GLN A 196 -10.12 3.56 -10.72
N SER A 197 -11.11 4.19 -10.09
CA SER A 197 -12.27 4.73 -10.80
C SER A 197 -11.87 5.80 -11.83
N LEU A 198 -10.90 6.65 -11.47
CA LEU A 198 -10.42 7.75 -12.31
C LEU A 198 -9.49 7.25 -13.43
N THR A 199 -8.53 6.39 -13.10
CA THR A 199 -7.43 6.01 -14.02
C THR A 199 -7.63 4.66 -14.71
N GLY A 200 -8.54 3.82 -14.21
CA GLY A 200 -8.79 2.47 -14.71
C GLY A 200 -7.85 1.40 -14.17
N PHE A 201 -6.89 1.74 -13.31
CA PHE A 201 -5.98 0.79 -12.68
C PHE A 201 -5.74 1.14 -11.21
N ARG A 202 -5.36 0.15 -10.40
CA ARG A 202 -5.01 0.40 -8.99
C ARG A 202 -3.63 1.05 -8.88
N ILE A 203 -3.54 2.07 -8.05
CA ILE A 203 -2.25 2.71 -7.73
C ILE A 203 -1.30 1.68 -7.09
N LYS A 204 0.00 1.87 -7.33
CA LYS A 204 1.07 1.06 -6.78
C LYS A 204 2.12 1.98 -6.17
N ASP A 205 2.84 1.50 -5.18
CA ASP A 205 3.83 2.26 -4.42
C ASP A 205 4.82 2.99 -5.34
N TYR A 206 5.46 2.24 -6.25
CA TYR A 206 6.43 2.80 -7.18
C TYR A 206 5.82 3.81 -8.17
N TYR A 207 4.51 3.71 -8.43
CA TYR A 207 3.82 4.58 -9.37
C TYR A 207 3.35 5.87 -8.69
N ALA A 208 2.87 5.78 -7.44
CA ALA A 208 2.63 6.95 -6.61
C ALA A 208 3.90 7.80 -6.50
N GLU A 209 5.03 7.17 -6.15
CA GLU A 209 6.35 7.81 -6.13
C GLU A 209 6.72 8.46 -7.46
N HIS A 210 6.47 7.77 -8.57
CA HIS A 210 6.73 8.30 -9.91
C HIS A 210 5.89 9.55 -10.23
N LEU A 211 4.60 9.54 -9.93
CA LEU A 211 3.71 10.68 -10.16
C LEU A 211 4.18 11.90 -9.37
N MET A 212 4.55 11.72 -8.10
CA MET A 212 5.05 12.81 -7.27
C MET A 212 6.38 13.35 -7.78
N ARG A 213 7.31 12.48 -8.21
CA ARG A 213 8.59 12.90 -8.81
C ARG A 213 8.41 13.62 -10.14
N SER A 214 7.47 13.17 -10.96
CA SER A 214 7.20 13.77 -12.28
C SER A 214 6.50 15.13 -12.17
N ALA A 215 5.77 15.35 -11.07
CA ALA A 215 5.10 16.61 -10.77
C ALA A 215 6.00 17.62 -10.03
N LEU A 216 7.07 17.16 -9.38
CA LEU A 216 8.15 18.03 -8.94
C LEU A 216 8.82 18.58 -10.20
N ILE A 217 8.66 19.88 -10.44
CA ILE A 217 9.47 20.61 -11.44
C ILE A 217 10.91 20.64 -10.89
N ASN A 218 11.59 19.51 -10.93
CA ASN A 218 13.02 19.55 -11.11
C ASN A 218 13.17 19.97 -12.57
N HIS A 219 13.47 21.25 -12.79
CA HIS A 219 14.40 21.55 -13.85
C HIS A 219 15.71 20.87 -13.41
N PRO A 220 16.10 19.68 -13.92
CA PRO A 220 17.53 19.48 -14.04
C PRO A 220 17.98 20.67 -14.89
N ALA A 221 18.93 21.45 -14.36
CA ALA A 221 19.73 22.26 -15.25
C ALA A 221 20.10 21.33 -16.42
N LEU A 222 19.79 21.76 -17.64
CA LEU A 222 20.23 21.09 -18.86
C LEU A 222 21.76 21.12 -18.85
N THR A 223 22.38 20.21 -18.11
CA THR A 223 23.81 19.96 -18.04
C THR A 223 24.01 18.47 -18.17
N ASP A 224 23.35 17.87 -19.16
CA ASP A 224 23.87 16.69 -19.81
C ASP A 224 24.19 17.15 -21.23
N ASP A 225 25.42 17.65 -21.40
CA ASP A 225 26.09 17.66 -22.70
C ASP A 225 26.11 16.20 -23.18
N VAL A 226 25.16 15.85 -24.04
CA VAL A 226 25.23 14.60 -24.80
C VAL A 226 26.32 14.82 -25.86
N PRO A 227 27.43 14.07 -25.83
CA PRO A 227 28.48 14.24 -26.81
C PRO A 227 27.99 13.67 -28.15
N PHE A 228 27.76 14.56 -29.11
CA PHE A 228 27.84 14.24 -30.54
C PHE A 228 29.06 14.95 -31.13
#